data_AF-A0ABD6UD07-F1
#
_entry.id   AF-A0ABD6UD07-F1
#
_cell.length_a   1.000
_cell.length_b   1.000
_cell.length_c   1.000
_cell.angle_alpha   90.00
_cell.angle_beta   90.00
_cell.angle_gamma   90.00
#
_symmetry.space_group_name_H-M   'P 1'
#
loop_
_entity.id
_entity.type
_entity.pdbx_description
1 polymer ?
#
loop_
_entity_poly.entity_id
_entity_poly.type
_entity_poly.pdbx_seq_one_letter_code
_entity_poly.pdbx_strand_id
1 'polypeptide(L)' 'MREVCIELIERQGQRFWQVKLGRRALTFQDEAAARAFAAQLHMRLGWLGQEQRSDDRLP' A
#
# COMPACT_ATOMS: atom_id res chain seq x y z
N MET A 1 2.28 -10.55 -7.07
CA MET A 1 1.57 -9.26 -6.99
C MET A 1 1.56 -8.82 -5.55
N ARG A 2 2.11 -7.66 -5.21
CA ARG A 2 2.00 -7.08 -3.87
C ARG A 2 0.81 -6.13 -3.89
N GLU A 3 -0.34 -6.59 -3.42
CA GLU A 3 -1.54 -5.75 -3.34
C GLU A 3 -1.52 -4.94 -2.04
N VAL A 4 -2.00 -3.70 -2.12
CA VAL A 4 -2.15 -2.82 -0.96
C VAL A 4 -3.58 -3.01 -0.45
N CYS A 5 -3.73 -3.31 0.83
CA CYS A 5 -5.03 -3.45 1.48
C CYS A 5 -5.17 -2.38 2.57
N ILE A 6 -6.37 -1.85 2.74
CA ILE A 6 -6.71 -0.93 3.83
C ILE A 6 -7.75 -1.64 4.71
N GLU A 7 -7.45 -1.75 6.00
CA GLU A 7 -8.33 -2.39 6.99
C GLU A 7 -8.58 -1.44 8.15
N LEU A 8 -9.82 -1.42 8.65
CA LEU A 8 -10.15 -0.76 9.90
C LEU A 8 -9.91 -1.74 11.06
N ILE A 9 -9.08 -1.36 12.01
CA ILE A 9 -8.79 -2.14 13.20
C ILE A 9 -9.20 -1.37 14.45
N GLU A 10 -9.61 -2.10 15.49
CA GLU A 10 -9.84 -1.52 16.80
C GLU A 10 -8.72 -1.95 17.75
N ARG A 11 -8.12 -0.98 18.43
CA ARG A 11 -7.04 -1.20 19.40
C ARG A 11 -7.35 -0.41 20.66
N GLN A 12 -7.50 -1.12 21.78
CA GLN A 12 -7.78 -0.51 23.08
C GLN A 12 -9.02 0.41 23.06
N GLY A 13 -10.06 0.04 22.29
CA GLY A 13 -11.29 0.83 22.14
C GLY A 13 -11.17 2.04 21.20
N GLN A 14 -10.01 2.28 20.58
CA GLN A 14 -9.82 3.29 19.55
C GLN A 14 -9.76 2.66 18.16
N ARG A 15 -10.37 3.33 17.17
CA ARG A 15 -10.36 2.91 15.77
C ARG A 15 -9.12 3.44 15.07
N PHE A 16 -8.46 2.57 14.32
CA PHE A 16 -7.29 2.90 13.51
C PHE A 16 -7.40 2.29 12.12
N TRP A 17 -6.74 2.91 11.17
CA TRP A 17 -6.67 2.47 9.78
C TRP A 17 -5.32 1.83 9.53
N GLN A 18 -5.30 0.57 9.11
CA GLN A 18 -4.08 -0.16 8.82
C GLN A 18 -3.94 -0.37 7.31
N VAL A 19 -2.82 0.08 6.74
CA VAL A 19 -2.44 -0.19 5.36
C VAL A 19 -1.44 -1.35 5.36
N LYS A 20 -1.80 -2.44 4.68
CA LYS A 20 -0.95 -3.64 4.53
C LYS A 20 -0.38 -3.73 3.12
N LEU A 21 0.89 -4.13 3.03
CA LEU A 21 1.59 -4.48 1.80
C LEU A 21 2.42 -5.75 2.05
N GLY A 22 1.87 -6.90 1.67
CA GLY A 22 2.49 -8.20 1.92
C GLY A 22 2.75 -8.43 3.42
N ARG A 23 4.03 -8.45 3.82
CA ARG A 23 4.44 -8.64 5.23
C ARG A 23 4.52 -7.34 6.04
N ARG A 24 4.36 -6.18 5.41
CA ARG A 24 4.51 -4.87 6.05
C ARG A 24 3.14 -4.28 6.32
N ALA A 25 2.94 -3.71 7.49
CA ALA A 25 1.71 -3.01 7.87
C ALA A 25 2.06 -1.66 8.51
N LEU A 26 1.31 -0.63 8.17
CA LEU A 26 1.41 0.71 8.77
C LEU A 26 0.05 1.11 9.31
N THR A 27 0.02 1.68 10.51
CA THR A 27 -1.21 2.06 11.20
C THR A 27 -1.33 3.57 11.26
N PHE A 28 -2.51 4.08 10.97
CA PHE A 28 -2.87 5.49 10.91
C PHE A 28 -4.08 5.74 11.81
N GLN A 29 -4.14 6.91 12.41
CA GLN A 29 -5.32 7.35 13.18
C GLN A 29 -6.40 7.93 12.26
N ASP A 30 -5.96 8.58 11.18
CA ASP A 30 -6.83 9.26 10.22
C ASP A 30 -7.06 8.42 8.95
N GLU A 31 -8.30 8.36 8.49
CA GLU A 31 -8.68 7.60 7.29
C GLU A 31 -8.05 8.19 6.03
N ALA A 32 -8.10 9.52 5.89
CA ALA A 32 -7.59 10.21 4.71
C ALA A 32 -6.08 10.01 4.57
N ALA A 33 -5.34 10.03 5.69
CA ALA A 33 -3.92 9.71 5.70
C ALA A 33 -3.63 8.28 5.23
N ALA A 34 -4.38 7.28 5.72
CA ALA A 34 -4.23 5.88 5.29
C ALA A 34 -4.53 5.72 3.80
N ARG A 35 -5.61 6.34 3.31
CA ARG A 35 -6.03 6.28 1.91
C ARG A 35 -5.03 6.99 0.98
N ALA A 36 -4.55 8.17 1.36
CA ALA A 36 -3.54 8.90 0.60
C ALA A 36 -2.25 8.09 0.49
N PHE A 37 -1.80 7.50 1.61
CA PHE A 37 -0.62 6.64 1.62
C PHE A 37 -0.80 5.41 0.74
N ALA A 38 -1.95 4.73 0.81
CA ALA A 38 -2.24 3.57 -0.04
C ALA A 38 -2.25 3.92 -1.54
N ALA A 39 -2.83 5.07 -1.92
CA ALA A 39 -2.81 5.56 -3.29
C ALA A 39 -1.38 5.85 -3.78
N GLN A 40 -0.56 6.54 -2.97
CA GLN A 40 0.85 6.79 -3.28
C GLN A 40 1.66 5.49 -3.39
N LEU A 41 1.36 4.51 -2.53
CA LEU A 41 2.02 3.21 -2.54
C LEU A 41 1.66 2.39 -3.76
N HIS A 42 0.38 2.39 -4.17
CA HIS A 42 -0.07 1.79 -5.42
C HIS A 42 0.63 2.38 -6.62
N MET A 43 0.77 3.72 -6.68
CA MET A 43 1.54 4.38 -7.74
C MET A 43 2.99 3.86 -7.75
N ARG A 44 3.70 3.90 -6.62
CA ARG A 44 5.11 3.43 -6.57
C ARG A 44 5.26 1.96 -6.97
N LEU A 45 4.33 1.09 -6.56
CA LEU A 45 4.36 -0.33 -6.92
C LEU A 45 4.04 -0.57 -8.40
N GLY A 46 3.16 0.23 -8.99
CA GLY A 46 2.87 0.21 -10.43
C GLY A 46 4.08 0.58 -11.27
N TRP A 47 4.87 1.56 -10.82
CA TRP A 47 6.12 1.97 -11.48
C TRP A 47 7.20 0.89 -11.38
N LEU A 48 7.44 0.34 -10.19
CA LEU A 48 8.39 -0.79 -9.96
C LEU A 48 8.00 -2.07 -10.72
N GLY A 49 6.71 -2.28 -10.98
CA GLY A 49 6.21 -3.40 -11.77
C GLY A 49 6.34 -3.19 -13.28
N GLN A 50 6.37 -1.94 -13.76
CA GLN A 50 6.60 -1.63 -15.16
C GLN A 50 8.09 -1.72 -15.53
N GLU A 51 9.00 -1.29 -14.66
CA GLU A 51 10.45 -1.29 -14.96
C GLU A 51 11.00 -2.72 -15.13
N GLN A 52 10.48 -3.70 -14.39
CA GLN A 52 10.82 -5.12 -14.58
C GLN A 52 10.26 -5.74 -15.86
N ARG A 53 9.23 -5.14 -16.50
CA ARG A 53 8.67 -5.63 -17.76
C ARG A 53 9.32 -4.97 -18.97
N SER A 54 9.92 -3.79 -18.79
CA SER A 54 10.56 -3.04 -19.88
C SER A 54 12.03 -3.44 -20.12
N ASP A 55 12.68 -4.14 -19.19
CA ASP A 55 14.04 -4.68 -19.35
C ASP A 55 14.07 -6.09 -20.02
N ASP A 56 12.92 -6.61 -20.47
CA ASP A 56 12.81 -7.86 -21.25
C ASP A 56 12.40 -7.57 -22.70
N ARG A 57 12.81 -6.41 -23.23
CA ARG A 57 12.70 -6.07 -24.65
C ARG A 57 13.89 -5.21 -25.08
N LEU A 58 15.00 -5.85 -25.39
CA LEU A 58 15.89 -5.35 -26.44
C LEU A 58 16.25 -6.51 -27.39
N PRO A 59 16.24 -6.25 -28.71
CA PRO A 59 16.49 -7.21 -29.79
C PRO A 59 17.97 -7.61 -29.94
#